data_AF-A0A556BWM2-F1
#
_entry.id   AF-A0A556BWM2-F1
#
_cell.length_a   1.000
_cell.length_b   1.000
_cell.length_c   1.000
_cell.angle_alpha   90.00
_cell.angle_beta   90.00
_cell.angle_gamma   90.00
#
_symmetry.space_group_name_H-M   'P 1'
#
loop_
_entity.id
_entity.type
_entity.pdbx_description
1 polymer ?
#
loop_
_entity_poly.entity_id
_entity_poly.type
_entity_poly.pdbx_seq_one_letter_code
_entity_poly.pdbx_strand_id
1 'polypeptide(L)'
;MDGIIFFLVVVCFIIMHVLTHRRMNAIKKRLYFVSLTLASVGAFIPISGENEPDFLYFGIPAETFVYYGGWEISFNPLGFFFNFILFYWVLKLMLKLCKSSDREVKK
;
A
#
# COMPACT_ATOMS: atom_id res chain seq x y z
N MET A 1 -10.79 -18.13 0.07
CA MET A 1 -10.02 -17.90 -1.19
C MET A 1 -10.43 -16.60 -1.89
N ASP A 2 -11.69 -16.18 -1.77
CA ASP A 2 -12.26 -15.03 -2.51
C ASP A 2 -11.62 -13.68 -2.16
N GLY A 3 -11.22 -13.45 -0.90
CA GLY A 3 -10.55 -12.21 -0.49
C GLY A 3 -9.21 -11.99 -1.18
N ILE A 4 -8.42 -13.05 -1.40
CA ILE A 4 -7.13 -12.98 -2.10
C ILE A 4 -7.33 -12.66 -3.58
N ILE A 5 -8.32 -13.30 -4.23
CA ILE A 5 -8.64 -13.04 -5.63
C ILE A 5 -9.10 -11.58 -5.80
N PHE A 6 -9.97 -11.11 -4.92
CA PHE A 6 -10.46 -9.73 -4.97
C PHE A 6 -9.33 -8.71 -4.75
N PHE A 7 -8.41 -8.98 -3.83
CA PHE A 7 -7.19 -8.18 -3.65
C PHE A 7 -6.35 -8.11 -4.93
N LEU A 8 -6.07 -9.25 -5.58
CA LEU A 8 -5.29 -9.29 -6.82
C LEU A 8 -5.95 -8.49 -7.94
N VAL A 9 -7.29 -8.55 -8.06
CA VAL A 9 -8.04 -7.74 -9.03
C VAL A 9 -7.84 -6.24 -8.76
N VAL A 10 -7.91 -5.81 -7.49
CA VAL A 10 -7.67 -4.40 -7.10
C VAL A 10 -6.25 -3.96 -7.43
N VAL A 11 -5.23 -4.78 -7.11
CA VAL A 11 -3.83 -4.48 -7.42
C VAL A 11 -3.62 -4.37 -8.94
N CYS A 12 -4.12 -5.32 -9.71
CA CYS A 12 -4.06 -5.31 -11.17
C CYS A 12 -4.75 -4.06 -11.75
N PHE A 13 -5.91 -3.69 -11.23
CA PHE A 13 -6.63 -2.50 -11.65
C PHE A 13 -5.81 -1.23 -11.42
N ILE A 14 -5.17 -1.09 -10.25
CA ILE A 14 -4.31 0.07 -9.94
C ILE A 14 -3.09 0.11 -10.88
N ILE A 15 -2.44 -1.04 -11.13
CA ILE A 15 -1.31 -1.14 -12.06
C ILE A 15 -1.74 -0.69 -13.46
N MET A 16 -2.84 -1.24 -13.97
CA MET A 16 -3.37 -0.90 -15.30
C MET A 16 -3.70 0.58 -15.43
N HIS A 17 -4.32 1.17 -14.40
CA HIS A 17 -4.60 2.59 -14.35
C HIS A 17 -3.29 3.42 -14.42
N VAL A 18 -2.27 3.08 -13.63
CA VAL A 18 -0.97 3.77 -13.61
C VAL A 18 -0.23 3.65 -14.96
N LEU A 19 -0.27 2.48 -15.59
CA LEU A 19 0.37 2.22 -16.88
C LEU A 19 -0.32 2.97 -18.02
N THR A 20 -1.64 2.88 -18.08
CA THR A 20 -2.49 3.48 -19.13
C THR A 20 -2.48 5.01 -19.06
N HIS A 21 -2.20 5.60 -17.90
CA HIS A 21 -2.12 7.04 -17.73
C HIS A 21 -0.88 7.63 -18.44
N ARG A 22 -1.03 7.88 -19.75
CA ARG A 22 0.02 8.29 -20.69
C ARG A 22 0.72 9.60 -20.33
N ARG A 23 0.02 10.53 -19.66
CA ARG A 23 0.55 11.86 -19.28
C ARG A 23 1.26 11.92 -17.92
N MET A 24 1.42 10.79 -17.22
CA MET A 24 2.06 10.81 -15.90
C MET A 24 3.59 10.82 -16.03
N ASN A 25 4.23 11.81 -15.40
CA ASN A 25 5.69 11.92 -15.30
C ASN A 25 6.31 10.62 -14.74
N ALA A 26 7.45 10.18 -15.30
CA ALA A 26 8.18 8.99 -14.88
C ALA A 26 8.47 8.94 -13.36
N ILE A 27 8.82 10.07 -12.74
CA ILE A 27 9.04 10.12 -11.28
C ILE A 27 7.74 9.81 -10.53
N LYS A 28 6.62 10.35 -10.98
CA LYS A 28 5.31 10.06 -10.38
C LYS A 28 4.94 8.59 -10.59
N LYS A 29 5.13 8.03 -11.78
CA LYS A 29 4.89 6.59 -12.05
C LYS A 29 5.70 5.70 -11.12
N ARG A 30 7.00 5.98 -10.95
CA ARG A 30 7.88 5.24 -10.04
C ARG A 30 7.41 5.36 -8.59
N LEU A 31 7.00 6.56 -8.17
CA LEU A 31 6.47 6.79 -6.83
C LEU A 31 5.21 5.96 -6.58
N TYR A 32 4.25 5.98 -7.50
CA TYR A 32 3.03 5.16 -7.45
C TYR A 32 3.37 3.66 -7.36
N PHE A 33 4.30 3.19 -8.19
CA PHE A 33 4.69 1.78 -8.20
C PHE A 33 5.29 1.35 -6.86
N VAL A 34 6.24 2.12 -6.31
CA VAL A 34 6.87 1.81 -5.02
C VAL A 34 5.85 1.85 -3.88
N SER A 35 4.93 2.83 -3.89
CA SER A 35 3.84 2.89 -2.91
C SER A 35 2.91 1.68 -2.98
N LEU A 36 2.62 1.19 -4.19
CA LEU A 36 1.79 0.00 -4.38
C LEU A 36 2.50 -1.25 -3.86
N THR A 37 3.79 -1.38 -4.12
CA THR A 37 4.60 -2.48 -3.56
C THR A 37 4.60 -2.43 -2.04
N LEU A 38 4.84 -1.27 -1.42
CA LEU A 38 4.82 -1.12 0.03
C LEU A 38 3.46 -1.44 0.64
N ALA A 39 2.36 -0.95 0.04
CA ALA A 39 1.01 -1.27 0.49
C ALA A 39 0.72 -2.77 0.37
N SER A 40 1.17 -3.41 -0.71
CA SER A 40 0.98 -4.85 -0.93
C SER A 40 1.76 -5.68 0.07
N VAL A 41 3.03 -5.34 0.33
CA VAL A 41 3.84 -6.03 1.35
C VAL A 41 3.24 -5.78 2.74
N GLY A 42 2.88 -4.53 3.04
CA GLY A 42 2.27 -4.12 4.31
C GLY A 42 0.93 -4.80 4.60
N ALA A 43 0.16 -5.13 3.56
CA ALA A 43 -1.11 -5.84 3.68
C ALA A 43 -0.95 -7.24 4.31
N PHE A 44 0.18 -7.90 4.11
CA PHE A 44 0.45 -9.24 4.64
C PHE A 44 1.19 -9.23 5.99
N ILE A 45 1.48 -8.05 6.54
CA ILE A 45 2.13 -7.96 7.85
C ILE A 45 1.05 -8.09 8.93
N PRO A 46 1.16 -9.06 9.86
CA PRO A 46 0.21 -9.21 10.95
C PRO A 46 0.26 -8.00 11.88
N ILE A 47 -0.90 -7.55 12.35
CA ILE A 47 -1.00 -6.48 13.34
C ILE A 47 -0.91 -7.13 14.72
N SER A 48 0.20 -6.88 15.42
CA SER A 48 0.35 -7.28 16.82
C SER A 48 -0.44 -6.31 17.71
N GLY A 49 -1.58 -6.76 18.25
CA GLY A 49 -2.44 -5.99 19.14
C GLY A 49 -3.30 -6.90 20.02
N GLU A 50 -4.00 -6.31 21.00
CA GLU A 50 -5.01 -6.95 21.86
C GLU A 50 -6.26 -7.27 21.02
N ASN A 51 -6.08 -8.11 20.01
CA ASN A 51 -7.12 -8.53 19.08
C ASN A 51 -7.94 -9.64 19.74
N GLU A 52 -9.21 -9.75 19.36
CA GLU A 52 -10.05 -10.88 19.76
C GLU A 52 -9.31 -12.20 19.50
N PRO A 53 -9.30 -13.14 20.47
CA PRO A 53 -8.49 -14.35 20.40
C PRO A 53 -8.81 -15.25 19.19
N ASP A 54 -9.96 -15.03 18.55
CA ASP A 54 -10.49 -15.86 17.48
C ASP A 54 -10.05 -15.40 16.08
N PHE A 55 -9.57 -14.15 15.90
CA PHE A 55 -9.30 -13.57 14.58
C PHE A 55 -7.89 -13.01 14.44
N LEU A 56 -7.29 -13.20 13.27
CA LEU A 56 -5.95 -12.69 12.95
C LEU A 56 -6.04 -11.57 11.92
N TYR A 57 -5.61 -10.38 12.33
CA TYR A 57 -5.67 -9.16 11.54
C TYR A 57 -4.32 -8.87 10.88
N PHE A 58 -4.36 -8.44 9.62
CA PHE A 58 -3.18 -8.08 8.84
C PHE A 58 -3.38 -6.73 8.17
N GLY A 59 -2.28 -6.04 7.90
CA GLY A 59 -2.28 -4.76 7.22
C GLY A 59 -1.73 -3.68 8.11
N ILE A 60 -0.57 -3.14 7.74
CA ILE A 60 0.03 -2.00 8.42
C ILE A 60 0.13 -0.83 7.43
N PRO A 61 -0.22 0.40 7.83
CA PRO A 61 -0.75 0.79 9.16
C PRO A 61 -2.26 0.58 9.38
N ALA A 62 -3.07 0.47 8.33
CA ALA A 62 -4.48 0.13 8.45
C ALA A 62 -4.74 -1.33 8.06
N GLU A 63 -5.70 -1.95 8.73
CA GLU A 63 -6.13 -3.32 8.47
C GLU A 63 -6.53 -3.51 7.00
N THR A 64 -5.97 -4.55 6.39
CA THR A 64 -6.19 -4.93 5.00
C THR A 64 -6.80 -6.31 4.88
N PHE A 65 -6.47 -7.24 5.78
CA PHE A 65 -7.09 -8.56 5.81
C PHE A 65 -7.50 -8.96 7.22
N VAL A 66 -8.56 -9.76 7.27
CA VAL A 66 -8.99 -10.48 8.47
C VAL A 66 -9.03 -11.96 8.16
N TYR A 67 -8.38 -12.77 8.98
CA TYR A 67 -8.39 -14.23 8.90
C TYR A 67 -9.25 -14.80 10.02
N TYR A 68 -10.29 -15.53 9.63
CA TYR A 68 -11.30 -16.10 10.54
C TYR A 68 -11.04 -17.56 10.93
N GLY A 69 -9.95 -18.17 10.43
CA GLY A 69 -9.72 -19.61 10.52
C GLY A 69 -10.22 -20.36 9.27
N GLY A 70 -9.88 -21.64 9.14
CA GLY A 70 -10.44 -22.49 8.07
C GLY A 70 -10.18 -22.05 6.63
N TRP A 71 -9.11 -21.27 6.36
CA TRP A 71 -8.82 -20.65 5.06
C TRP A 71 -9.77 -19.51 4.63
N GLU A 72 -10.56 -19.00 5.57
CA GLU A 72 -11.45 -17.85 5.36
C GLU A 72 -10.69 -16.54 5.62
N ILE A 73 -10.46 -15.79 4.55
CA ILE A 73 -9.79 -14.48 4.57
C ILE A 73 -10.73 -13.46 3.93
N SER A 74 -11.05 -12.41 4.66
CA SER A 74 -11.74 -11.22 4.13
C SER A 74 -10.73 -10.13 3.79
N PHE A 75 -10.96 -9.44 2.69
CA PHE A 75 -10.16 -8.31 2.23
C PHE A 75 -10.91 -7.01 2.47
N ASN A 76 -10.25 -6.06 3.16
CA ASN A 76 -10.73 -4.72 3.40
C ASN A 76 -10.08 -3.74 2.40
N PRO A 77 -10.74 -3.41 1.27
CA PRO A 77 -10.15 -2.55 0.24
C PRO A 77 -9.86 -1.14 0.74
N LEU A 78 -10.66 -0.62 1.68
CA LEU A 78 -10.48 0.74 2.20
C LEU A 78 -9.16 0.88 2.95
N GLY A 79 -8.80 -0.09 3.79
CA GLY A 79 -7.51 -0.07 4.48
C GLY A 79 -6.34 -0.21 3.52
N PHE A 80 -6.47 -1.02 2.46
CA PHE A 80 -5.45 -1.09 1.42
C PHE A 80 -5.25 0.25 0.70
N PHE A 81 -6.34 0.91 0.30
CA PHE A 81 -6.27 2.23 -0.34
C PHE A 81 -5.68 3.28 0.60
N PHE A 82 -6.04 3.26 1.88
CA PHE A 82 -5.46 4.15 2.88
C PHE A 82 -3.94 3.94 2.98
N ASN A 83 -3.48 2.70 3.12
CA ASN A 83 -2.06 2.36 3.18
C ASN A 83 -1.32 2.83 1.92
N PHE A 84 -1.91 2.59 0.74
CA PHE A 84 -1.35 3.04 -0.53
C PHE A 84 -1.17 4.57 -0.60
N ILE A 85 -2.23 5.33 -0.25
CA ILE A 85 -2.20 6.80 -0.26
C ILE A 85 -1.18 7.32 0.75
N LEU A 86 -1.13 6.71 1.94
CA LEU A 86 -0.21 7.10 2.99
C LEU A 86 1.24 6.89 2.57
N PHE A 87 1.60 5.70 2.07
CA PHE A 87 2.95 5.42 1.58
C PHE A 87 3.34 6.35 0.42
N TYR A 88 2.40 6.66 -0.48
CA TYR A 88 2.62 7.66 -1.52
C TYR A 88 2.97 9.02 -0.95
N TRP A 89 2.22 9.49 0.04
CA TRP A 89 2.43 10.79 0.64
C TRP A 89 3.76 10.87 1.41
N VAL A 90 4.09 9.83 2.18
CA VAL A 90 5.37 9.72 2.91
C VAL A 90 6.55 9.75 1.94
N LEU A 91 6.56 8.90 0.91
CA LEU A 91 7.65 8.88 -0.08
C LEU A 91 7.74 10.20 -0.85
N LYS A 92 6.61 10.82 -1.18
CA LYS A 92 6.58 12.15 -1.81
C LYS A 92 7.26 13.20 -0.93
N LEU A 93 7.00 13.16 0.38
CA LEU A 93 7.60 14.07 1.36
C LEU A 93 9.11 13.84 1.48
N MET A 94 9.55 12.58 1.59
CA MET A 94 10.97 12.21 1.62
C MET A 94 11.72 12.70 0.37
N LEU A 95 11.14 12.51 -0.82
CA LEU A 95 11.72 13.03 -2.07
C LEU A 95 11.83 14.56 -2.08
N LYS A 96 10.88 15.27 -1.47
CA LYS A 96 10.93 16.73 -1.36
C LYS A 96 12.05 17.18 -0.41
N LEU A 97 12.21 16.51 0.73
CA LEU A 97 13.26 16.79 1.71
C LEU A 97 14.65 16.51 1.16
N CYS A 98 14.83 15.37 0.49
CA CYS A 98 16.11 15.01 -0.15
C CYS A 98 16.55 16.04 -1.20
N LYS A 99 15.60 16.54 -2.02
CA LYS A 99 15.86 17.63 -2.97
C LYS A 99 16.13 18.99 -2.32
N SER A 100 15.72 19.20 -1.08
CA SER A 100 16.01 20.42 -0.32
C SER A 100 17.44 20.38 0.23
N SER A 101 17.83 19.23 0.80
CA SER A 101 19.18 19.02 1.34
C SER A 101 20.26 19.12 0.26
N ASP A 102 20.04 18.57 -0.95
CA ASP A 102 20.99 18.69 -2.08
C ASP A 102 21.27 20.15 -2.49
N ARG A 103 20.30 21.06 -2.29
CA ARG A 103 20.48 22.49 -2.61
C ARG A 103 21.23 23.25 -1.52
N GLU A 104 21.13 22.81 -0.27
CA GLU A 104 21.87 23.42 0.84
C GLU A 104 23.35 23.03 0.79
N VAL A 105 23.69 21.81 0.38
CA VAL A 105 25.08 21.34 0.24
C VAL A 105 25.82 21.97 -0.94
N LYS A 106 25.10 22.50 -1.94
CA LYS A 106 25.68 23.19 -3.12
C LYS A 106 25.81 24.71 -2.98
N LYS A 107 25.40 25.29 -1.85
CA LYS A 107 25.63 26.71 -1.52
C LYS A 107 26.92 26.85 -0.71
#